data_AF-A0A2V6M917-F1
#
_entry.id   AF-A0A2V6M917-F1
#
_cell.length_a   1.000
_cell.length_b   1.000
_cell.length_c   1.000
_cell.angle_alpha   90.00
_cell.angle_beta   90.00
_cell.angle_gamma   90.00
#
_symmetry.space_group_name_H-M   'P 1'
#
loop_
_entity.id
_entity.type
_entity.pdbx_description
1 polymer ?
#
loop_
_entity_poly.entity_id
_entity_poly.type
_entity_poly.pdbx_seq_one_letter_code
_entity_poly.pdbx_strand_id
1 'polypeptide(L)'
;MKRSNAVARRICWLVVMAGVAIFSPSEFGAGRAAATAITIVDQNGRLVANAPPSTISQIFDVTVGPNGMFQFSPSTVNISVGDTVRWTWASSNHSVTSGNPCVADSQFCSPDDTNCGAGVLSNTGAVYQHTFTQAGTYSYFCALHCEYGMTGTINVASAPMAQSAFSRKVHGGAGTFDVPLPLTGNVGVECRSGGGTNDYQMIINFATSVTVGDAAVTSGNGTVSSFSVSGSQVTVNLTGVTNVQRITVTLFNVNDGTHMGNVPVSMGVLVGDVNGNAAVNASDVGLTKSQVGVPVSGSNFREDVNANGTISATDVALVKSKVGTALPP
;
A
#
# COMPACT_ATOMS: atom_id res chain seq x y z
N MET A 1 11.31 19.62 -89.74
CA MET A 1 9.83 19.57 -89.65
C MET A 1 9.41 20.26 -88.36
N LYS A 2 8.51 21.24 -88.47
CA LYS A 2 8.23 22.30 -87.48
C LYS A 2 7.12 21.87 -86.51
N ARG A 3 7.37 22.16 -85.21
CA ARG A 3 6.50 22.69 -84.14
C ARG A 3 4.97 22.62 -84.34
N SER A 4 4.22 22.22 -83.30
CA SER A 4 3.39 23.14 -82.48
C SER A 4 2.44 22.43 -81.50
N ASN A 5 2.13 23.15 -80.42
CA ASN A 5 1.36 22.82 -79.22
C ASN A 5 -0.17 22.71 -79.40
N ALA A 6 -0.77 22.12 -78.36
CA ALA A 6 -2.04 22.47 -77.71
C ALA A 6 -3.37 21.99 -78.34
N VAL A 7 -4.32 21.55 -77.50
CA VAL A 7 -5.44 22.38 -76.98
C VAL A 7 -6.46 21.48 -76.24
N ALA A 8 -6.97 22.02 -75.14
CA ALA A 8 -8.02 21.50 -74.27
C ALA A 8 -9.45 21.54 -74.85
N ARG A 9 -10.35 20.69 -74.34
CA ARG A 9 -11.82 20.88 -74.34
C ARG A 9 -12.44 19.96 -73.26
N ARG A 10 -12.77 20.49 -72.08
CA ARG A 10 -14.10 20.94 -71.62
C ARG A 10 -15.23 19.90 -71.78
N ILE A 11 -15.57 19.24 -70.68
CA ILE A 11 -16.93 18.78 -70.37
C ILE A 11 -17.27 19.33 -68.97
N CYS A 12 -18.38 20.08 -68.92
CA CYS A 12 -19.02 20.58 -67.71
C CYS A 12 -20.15 19.60 -67.36
N TRP A 13 -20.42 19.30 -66.09
CA TRP A 13 -21.78 19.26 -65.51
C TRP A 13 -21.72 19.07 -63.98
N LEU A 14 -22.38 20.02 -63.31
CA LEU A 14 -23.06 20.01 -62.01
C LEU A 14 -22.32 19.71 -60.70
N VAL A 15 -22.34 20.77 -59.88
CA VAL A 15 -21.93 20.92 -58.49
C VAL A 15 -23.02 20.41 -57.55
N VAL A 16 -22.64 19.68 -56.49
CA VAL A 16 -23.32 19.72 -55.19
C VAL A 16 -22.24 19.98 -54.14
N MET A 17 -22.31 21.17 -53.52
CA MET A 17 -21.45 21.62 -52.43
C MET A 17 -22.04 21.16 -51.09
N ALA A 18 -21.27 20.43 -50.28
CA ALA A 18 -21.49 20.34 -48.85
C ALA A 18 -20.40 21.17 -48.15
N GLY A 19 -20.83 22.22 -47.45
CA GLY A 19 -19.95 23.20 -46.82
C GLY A 19 -19.21 22.64 -45.60
N VAL A 20 -17.90 22.85 -45.56
CA VAL A 20 -17.07 22.69 -44.37
C VAL A 20 -17.02 24.05 -43.67
N ALA A 21 -17.59 24.15 -42.47
CA ALA A 21 -17.44 25.32 -41.62
C ALA A 21 -16.12 25.21 -40.84
N ILE A 22 -15.23 26.17 -41.06
CA ILE A 22 -14.04 26.42 -40.25
C ILE A 22 -14.46 27.32 -39.09
N PHE A 23 -14.15 26.92 -37.86
CA PHE A 23 -14.13 27.79 -36.68
C PHE A 23 -12.85 27.57 -35.87
N SER A 24 -12.24 28.67 -35.49
CA SER A 24 -11.19 28.87 -34.49
C SER A 24 -11.64 30.02 -33.58
N PRO A 25 -10.99 30.32 -32.44
CA PRO A 25 -10.42 29.50 -31.37
C PRO A 25 -10.94 29.96 -29.97
N SER A 26 -10.93 29.12 -28.93
CA SER A 26 -10.85 29.59 -27.51
C SER A 26 -10.62 28.45 -26.52
N GLU A 27 -9.54 28.59 -25.75
CA GLU A 27 -9.37 28.22 -24.33
C GLU A 27 -10.25 27.07 -23.78
N PHE A 28 -9.71 25.86 -23.76
CA PHE A 28 -10.11 24.85 -22.77
C PHE A 28 -9.02 24.78 -21.70
N GLY A 29 -9.27 25.48 -20.59
CA GLY A 29 -8.53 25.27 -19.36
C GLY A 29 -8.61 23.80 -18.97
N ALA A 30 -7.45 23.21 -18.67
CA ALA A 30 -7.36 21.90 -18.05
C ALA A 30 -7.88 22.00 -16.60
N GLY A 31 -9.19 22.04 -16.45
CA GLY A 31 -9.86 21.73 -15.19
C GLY A 31 -9.57 20.27 -14.89
N ARG A 32 -8.61 20.02 -14.01
CA ARG A 32 -8.47 18.72 -13.35
C ARG A 32 -9.78 18.47 -12.63
N ALA A 33 -10.65 17.63 -13.20
CA ALA A 33 -11.72 17.03 -12.44
C ALA A 33 -11.05 16.29 -11.28
N ALA A 34 -11.26 16.77 -10.06
CA ALA A 34 -10.90 16.02 -8.88
C ALA A 34 -11.61 14.67 -8.99
N ALA A 35 -10.85 13.60 -9.15
CA ALA A 35 -11.39 12.26 -9.06
C ALA A 35 -11.98 12.13 -7.65
N THR A 36 -13.30 12.20 -7.55
CA THR A 36 -14.01 11.97 -6.30
C THR A 36 -13.62 10.57 -5.84
N ALA A 37 -12.94 10.47 -4.70
CA ALA A 37 -12.62 9.18 -4.11
C ALA A 37 -13.94 8.41 -3.96
N ILE A 38 -14.00 7.21 -4.55
CA ILE A 38 -15.17 6.33 -4.41
C ILE A 38 -15.24 5.93 -2.94
N THR A 39 -16.23 6.46 -2.25
CA THR A 39 -16.54 6.08 -0.87
C THR A 39 -17.33 4.78 -0.90
N ILE A 40 -16.65 3.65 -0.69
CA ILE A 40 -17.32 2.37 -0.54
C ILE A 40 -17.90 2.31 0.88
N VAL A 41 -19.17 1.96 0.98
CA VAL A 41 -19.87 1.73 2.26
C VAL A 41 -20.31 0.28 2.34
N ASP A 42 -20.33 -0.28 3.55
CA ASP A 42 -20.89 -1.61 3.80
C ASP A 42 -22.42 -1.61 3.60
N GLN A 43 -23.03 -2.80 3.70
CA GLN A 43 -24.50 -2.98 3.62
C GLN A 43 -25.29 -2.19 4.68
N ASN A 44 -24.62 -1.57 5.66
CA ASN A 44 -25.19 -0.75 6.72
C ASN A 44 -24.79 0.74 6.60
N GLY A 45 -24.19 1.16 5.48
CA GLY A 45 -23.83 2.56 5.23
C GLY A 45 -22.57 3.06 5.95
N ARG A 46 -21.76 2.16 6.53
CA ARG A 46 -20.50 2.53 7.19
C ARG A 46 -19.36 2.53 6.19
N LEU A 47 -18.45 3.49 6.32
CA LEU A 47 -17.21 3.53 5.54
C LEU A 47 -16.45 2.23 5.74
N VAL A 48 -16.23 1.46 4.67
CA VAL A 48 -15.26 0.37 4.72
C VAL A 48 -13.87 0.99 4.63
N ALA A 49 -13.03 0.75 5.62
CA ALA A 49 -11.63 1.08 5.50
C ALA A 49 -11.07 0.27 4.33
N ASN A 50 -10.69 0.93 3.23
CA ASN A 50 -9.86 0.32 2.20
C ASN A 50 -8.50 0.02 2.83
N ALA A 51 -8.41 -1.09 3.57
CA ALA A 51 -7.14 -1.61 4.01
C ALA A 51 -6.32 -1.94 2.76
N PRO A 52 -5.11 -1.39 2.59
CA PRO A 52 -4.28 -1.71 1.44
C PRO A 52 -4.07 -3.24 1.40
N PRO A 53 -4.23 -3.90 0.24
CA PRO A 53 -3.97 -5.32 0.12
C PRO A 53 -2.54 -5.63 0.58
N SER A 54 -2.42 -6.60 1.48
CA SER A 54 -1.14 -7.12 1.96
C SER A 54 -0.25 -7.51 0.77
N THR A 55 0.96 -6.94 0.67
CA THR A 55 1.90 -7.21 -0.43
C THR A 55 2.59 -8.58 -0.33
N ILE A 56 2.31 -9.35 0.72
CA ILE A 56 2.68 -10.77 0.85
C ILE A 56 1.43 -11.53 1.29
N SER A 57 0.79 -12.24 0.35
CA SER A 57 -0.36 -13.12 0.58
C SER A 57 0.12 -14.44 1.16
N GLN A 58 -0.39 -14.85 2.33
CA GLN A 58 -0.14 -16.19 2.85
C GLN A 58 -1.17 -17.19 2.31
N ILE A 59 -0.79 -18.48 2.27
CA ILE A 59 -1.72 -19.56 1.92
C ILE A 59 -2.03 -20.37 3.18
N PHE A 60 -3.32 -20.47 3.51
CA PHE A 60 -3.84 -21.28 4.60
C PHE A 60 -4.51 -22.53 4.04
N ASP A 61 -4.06 -23.70 4.47
CA ASP A 61 -4.57 -24.97 3.97
C ASP A 61 -5.79 -25.48 4.73
N VAL A 62 -6.79 -25.94 3.99
CA VAL A 62 -7.96 -26.67 4.49
C VAL A 62 -8.06 -28.00 3.76
N THR A 63 -8.11 -29.09 4.53
CA THR A 63 -8.39 -30.43 3.98
C THR A 63 -9.89 -30.63 3.87
N VAL A 64 -10.36 -30.99 2.68
CA VAL A 64 -11.76 -31.32 2.40
C VAL A 64 -11.95 -32.82 2.49
N GLY A 65 -12.80 -33.27 3.41
CA GLY A 65 -13.13 -34.69 3.56
C GLY A 65 -12.01 -35.59 4.10
N PRO A 66 -11.26 -35.20 5.15
CA PRO A 66 -10.19 -36.04 5.68
C PRO A 66 -10.75 -37.40 6.15
N ASN A 67 -10.05 -38.49 5.81
CA ASN A 67 -10.46 -39.87 6.13
C ASN A 67 -11.87 -40.25 5.63
N GLY A 68 -12.39 -39.58 4.60
CA GLY A 68 -13.74 -39.80 4.08
C GLY A 68 -14.86 -39.22 4.95
N MET A 69 -14.52 -38.38 5.94
CA MET A 69 -15.49 -37.74 6.84
C MET A 69 -16.15 -36.52 6.19
N PHE A 70 -17.37 -36.17 6.60
CA PHE A 70 -18.07 -34.98 6.09
C PHE A 70 -17.66 -33.71 6.85
N GLN A 71 -16.39 -33.33 6.74
CA GLN A 71 -15.84 -32.17 7.44
C GLN A 71 -14.78 -31.43 6.63
N PHE A 72 -14.62 -30.15 6.95
CA PHE A 72 -13.44 -29.36 6.61
C PHE A 72 -12.46 -29.41 7.78
N SER A 73 -11.15 -29.51 7.52
CA SER A 73 -10.14 -29.56 8.57
C SER A 73 -8.95 -28.65 8.25
N PRO A 74 -8.72 -27.58 9.05
CA PRO A 74 -9.61 -27.09 10.10
C PRO A 74 -10.95 -26.58 9.54
N SER A 75 -12.02 -26.61 10.35
CA SER A 75 -13.33 -26.07 9.95
C SER A 75 -13.38 -24.54 10.06
N THR A 76 -12.60 -23.97 10.99
CA THR A 76 -12.44 -22.52 11.13
C THR A 76 -11.01 -22.11 10.78
N VAL A 77 -10.87 -21.12 9.90
CA VAL A 77 -9.59 -20.49 9.58
C VAL A 77 -9.67 -19.02 9.94
N ASN A 78 -8.64 -18.49 10.60
CA ASN A 78 -8.51 -17.07 10.86
C ASN A 78 -7.34 -16.55 10.01
N ILE A 79 -7.61 -15.58 9.15
CA ILE A 79 -6.67 -15.02 8.18
C ILE A 79 -6.74 -13.49 8.20
N SER A 80 -5.85 -12.84 7.47
CA SER A 80 -5.85 -11.40 7.25
C SER A 80 -6.33 -11.05 5.85
N VAL A 81 -6.79 -9.81 5.65
CA VAL A 81 -7.08 -9.29 4.32
C VAL A 81 -5.86 -9.43 3.40
N GLY A 82 -6.07 -10.04 2.24
CA GLY A 82 -5.07 -10.35 1.22
C GLY A 82 -4.57 -11.80 1.24
N ASP A 83 -4.92 -12.59 2.25
CA ASP A 83 -4.53 -14.00 2.32
C ASP A 83 -5.41 -14.90 1.45
N THR A 84 -4.85 -16.05 1.10
CA THR A 84 -5.50 -17.09 0.28
C THR A 84 -5.79 -18.31 1.12
N VAL A 85 -6.98 -18.87 1.00
CA VAL A 85 -7.30 -20.20 1.54
C VAL A 85 -7.21 -21.20 0.39
N ARG A 86 -6.53 -22.32 0.64
CA ARG A 86 -6.38 -23.44 -0.29
C ARG A 86 -7.10 -24.66 0.27
N TRP A 87 -8.14 -25.09 -0.42
CA TRP A 87 -8.85 -26.32 -0.13
C TRP A 87 -8.27 -27.47 -0.95
N THR A 88 -7.94 -28.59 -0.30
CA THR A 88 -7.41 -29.80 -0.94
C THR A 88 -8.28 -31.00 -0.59
N TRP A 89 -8.78 -31.72 -1.60
CA TRP A 89 -9.70 -32.84 -1.41
C TRP A 89 -8.97 -34.12 -1.02
N ALA A 90 -9.21 -34.59 0.20
CA ALA A 90 -8.75 -35.89 0.69
C ALA A 90 -9.73 -37.03 0.34
N SER A 91 -11.01 -36.72 0.14
CA SER A 91 -12.03 -37.65 -0.37
C SER A 91 -12.86 -37.05 -1.50
N SER A 92 -13.56 -37.91 -2.23
CA SER A 92 -14.43 -37.51 -3.35
C SER A 92 -15.81 -37.05 -2.91
N ASN A 93 -16.56 -36.45 -3.84
CA ASN A 93 -17.94 -35.98 -3.67
C ASN A 93 -18.13 -34.84 -2.67
N HIS A 94 -17.20 -33.88 -2.65
CA HIS A 94 -17.33 -32.67 -1.83
C HIS A 94 -17.26 -31.40 -2.67
N SER A 95 -17.83 -30.31 -2.16
CA SER A 95 -17.63 -28.96 -2.71
C SER A 95 -17.16 -28.00 -1.63
N VAL A 96 -16.72 -26.81 -2.06
CA VAL A 96 -16.63 -25.60 -1.25
C VAL A 96 -17.60 -24.61 -1.84
N THR A 97 -18.55 -24.13 -1.05
CA THR A 97 -19.59 -23.20 -1.51
C THR A 97 -19.84 -22.17 -0.42
N SER A 98 -19.63 -20.89 -0.71
CA SER A 98 -19.87 -19.82 0.25
C SER A 98 -21.37 -19.64 0.55
N GLY A 99 -21.67 -19.26 1.79
CA GLY A 99 -23.01 -18.96 2.25
C GLY A 99 -23.37 -19.64 3.56
N ASN A 100 -24.60 -19.37 3.98
CA ASN A 100 -25.21 -20.11 5.09
C ASN A 100 -25.37 -21.58 4.69
N PRO A 101 -25.45 -22.51 5.66
CA PRO A 101 -25.59 -23.93 5.35
C PRO A 101 -26.73 -24.18 4.35
N CYS A 102 -26.41 -24.86 3.24
CA CYS A 102 -27.32 -25.20 2.15
C CYS A 102 -27.90 -24.02 1.35
N VAL A 103 -27.40 -22.79 1.56
CA VAL A 103 -27.85 -21.59 0.85
C VAL A 103 -26.64 -20.82 0.33
N ALA A 104 -26.35 -20.99 -0.96
CA ALA A 104 -25.23 -20.32 -1.58
C ALA A 104 -25.47 -18.81 -1.68
N ASP A 105 -24.43 -18.02 -1.39
CA ASP A 105 -24.45 -16.55 -1.54
C ASP A 105 -23.58 -16.04 -2.70
N SER A 106 -22.88 -16.95 -3.40
CA SER A 106 -22.03 -16.69 -4.56
C SER A 106 -20.86 -15.72 -4.30
N GLN A 107 -20.38 -15.64 -3.06
CA GLN A 107 -19.14 -14.93 -2.75
C GLN A 107 -17.89 -15.67 -3.24
N PHE A 108 -17.86 -17.00 -3.11
CA PHE A 108 -16.81 -17.88 -3.64
C PHE A 108 -17.26 -19.34 -3.71
N CYS A 109 -16.70 -20.13 -4.63
CA CYS A 109 -16.99 -21.55 -4.70
C CYS A 109 -15.99 -22.35 -5.54
N SER A 110 -15.80 -23.62 -5.18
CA SER A 110 -15.05 -24.56 -6.02
C SER A 110 -15.79 -24.88 -7.32
N PRO A 111 -15.08 -25.12 -8.43
CA PRO A 111 -13.61 -25.13 -8.53
C PRO A 111 -12.98 -23.77 -8.87
N ASP A 112 -13.77 -22.77 -9.25
CA ASP A 112 -13.26 -21.60 -9.97
C ASP A 112 -14.04 -20.29 -9.76
N ASP A 113 -14.82 -20.17 -8.67
CA ASP A 113 -15.66 -19.01 -8.36
C ASP A 113 -16.81 -18.76 -9.36
N THR A 114 -17.19 -19.77 -10.14
CA THR A 114 -18.32 -19.68 -11.07
C THR A 114 -19.45 -20.64 -10.71
N ASN A 115 -20.68 -20.26 -11.09
CA ASN A 115 -21.87 -21.12 -10.98
C ASN A 115 -22.11 -21.69 -9.57
N CYS A 116 -21.84 -20.92 -8.51
CA CYS A 116 -21.86 -21.42 -7.13
C CYS A 116 -23.18 -22.07 -6.70
N GLY A 117 -24.32 -21.63 -7.24
CA GLY A 117 -25.63 -22.25 -6.98
C GLY A 117 -25.74 -23.70 -7.44
N ALA A 118 -24.88 -24.17 -8.35
CA ALA A 118 -24.86 -25.57 -8.79
C ALA A 118 -24.18 -26.52 -7.80
N GLY A 119 -23.39 -26.01 -6.84
CA GLY A 119 -22.72 -26.84 -5.84
C GLY A 119 -21.79 -27.90 -6.44
N VAL A 120 -20.96 -27.50 -7.42
CA VAL A 120 -20.12 -28.41 -8.22
C VAL A 120 -19.23 -29.28 -7.32
N LEU A 121 -19.40 -30.60 -7.42
CA LEU A 121 -18.63 -31.57 -6.64
C LEU A 121 -17.28 -31.86 -7.30
N SER A 122 -16.25 -31.94 -6.45
CA SER A 122 -14.89 -32.30 -6.81
C SER A 122 -14.48 -33.61 -6.12
N ASN A 123 -13.46 -34.24 -6.69
CA ASN A 123 -12.97 -35.55 -6.27
C ASN A 123 -11.62 -35.46 -5.55
N THR A 124 -11.19 -36.55 -4.91
CA THR A 124 -9.88 -36.65 -4.25
C THR A 124 -8.75 -36.12 -5.15
N GLY A 125 -7.87 -35.30 -4.59
CA GLY A 125 -6.74 -34.67 -5.28
C GLY A 125 -7.07 -33.32 -5.94
N ALA A 126 -8.34 -32.92 -6.00
CA ALA A 126 -8.70 -31.58 -6.43
C ALA A 126 -8.14 -30.50 -5.48
N VAL A 127 -7.86 -29.32 -6.03
CA VAL A 127 -7.39 -28.15 -5.30
C VAL A 127 -8.16 -26.94 -5.78
N TYR A 128 -8.63 -26.12 -4.84
CA TYR A 128 -9.30 -24.85 -5.07
C TYR A 128 -8.68 -23.78 -4.17
N GLN A 129 -8.52 -22.56 -4.68
CA GLN A 129 -7.91 -21.45 -3.96
C GLN A 129 -8.76 -20.19 -4.12
N HIS A 130 -8.88 -19.43 -3.04
CA HIS A 130 -9.57 -18.13 -3.05
C HIS A 130 -8.84 -17.12 -2.17
N THR A 131 -8.60 -15.92 -2.70
CA THR A 131 -7.94 -14.82 -1.99
C THR A 131 -8.99 -13.86 -1.42
N PHE A 132 -8.97 -13.67 -0.11
CA PHE A 132 -9.93 -12.82 0.59
C PHE A 132 -9.43 -11.38 0.68
N THR A 133 -10.03 -10.47 -0.09
CA THR A 133 -9.61 -9.07 -0.15
C THR A 133 -10.41 -8.14 0.76
N GLN A 134 -11.39 -8.67 1.50
CA GLN A 134 -12.24 -7.87 2.37
C GLN A 134 -12.35 -8.52 3.74
N ALA A 135 -12.32 -7.69 4.79
CA ALA A 135 -12.47 -8.17 6.16
C ALA A 135 -13.93 -8.59 6.40
N GLY A 136 -14.11 -9.64 7.20
CA GLY A 136 -15.42 -10.18 7.50
C GLY A 136 -15.37 -11.65 7.91
N THR A 137 -16.54 -12.18 8.27
CA THR A 137 -16.71 -13.60 8.54
C THR A 137 -17.46 -14.22 7.36
N TYR A 138 -16.84 -15.22 6.74
CA TYR A 138 -17.38 -15.93 5.59
C TYR A 138 -17.72 -17.37 5.98
N SER A 139 -19.01 -17.67 6.00
CA SER A 139 -19.49 -19.04 6.12
C SER A 139 -19.38 -19.77 4.79
N TYR A 140 -19.08 -21.05 4.83
CA TYR A 140 -19.12 -21.92 3.66
C TYR A 140 -19.53 -23.34 4.03
N PHE A 141 -19.94 -24.12 3.04
CA PHE A 141 -20.44 -25.47 3.22
C PHE A 141 -20.09 -26.35 2.01
N CYS A 142 -20.23 -27.66 2.20
CA CYS A 142 -20.25 -28.62 1.10
C CYS A 142 -21.69 -28.84 0.65
N ALA A 143 -22.00 -28.59 -0.62
CA ALA A 143 -23.36 -28.61 -1.16
C ALA A 143 -24.07 -29.97 -0.99
N LEU A 144 -23.34 -31.08 -1.10
CA LEU A 144 -23.91 -32.42 -0.88
C LEU A 144 -24.11 -32.77 0.61
N HIS A 145 -23.32 -32.17 1.50
CA HIS A 145 -23.20 -32.62 2.91
C HIS A 145 -23.57 -31.53 3.93
N CYS A 146 -24.18 -30.43 3.49
CA CYS A 146 -24.53 -29.31 4.34
C CYS A 146 -25.60 -29.67 5.38
N GLU A 147 -26.58 -30.51 5.03
CA GLU A 147 -27.58 -31.06 5.96
C GLU A 147 -26.97 -31.99 7.02
N TYR A 148 -25.78 -32.53 6.75
CA TYR A 148 -24.99 -33.31 7.71
C TYR A 148 -24.00 -32.47 8.51
N GLY A 149 -24.04 -31.13 8.37
CA GLY A 149 -23.21 -30.20 9.13
C GLY A 149 -21.80 -30.01 8.58
N MET A 150 -21.52 -30.39 7.32
CA MET A 150 -20.23 -30.10 6.69
C MET A 150 -20.11 -28.62 6.33
N THR A 151 -19.75 -27.82 7.33
CA THR A 151 -19.63 -26.37 7.26
C THR A 151 -18.25 -25.91 7.74
N GLY A 152 -17.87 -24.73 7.30
CA GLY A 152 -16.68 -24.05 7.78
C GLY A 152 -16.87 -22.54 7.83
N THR A 153 -15.90 -21.88 8.44
CA THR A 153 -15.91 -20.43 8.64
C THR A 153 -14.51 -19.88 8.38
N ILE A 154 -14.43 -18.82 7.57
CA ILE A 154 -13.21 -18.04 7.39
C ILE A 154 -13.43 -16.69 8.07
N ASN A 155 -12.63 -16.38 9.08
CA ASN A 155 -12.60 -15.05 9.69
C ASN A 155 -11.44 -14.26 9.09
N VAL A 156 -11.76 -13.18 8.40
CA VAL A 156 -10.80 -12.30 7.75
C VAL A 156 -10.70 -11.02 8.56
N ALA A 157 -9.59 -10.87 9.28
CA ALA A 157 -9.34 -9.68 10.08
C ALA A 157 -8.78 -8.54 9.21
N SER A 158 -9.19 -7.30 9.50
CA SER A 158 -8.49 -6.12 9.00
C SER A 158 -7.20 -5.90 9.78
N ALA A 159 -6.23 -5.19 9.20
CA ALA A 159 -5.03 -4.80 9.92
C ALA A 159 -5.35 -3.74 11.00
N PRO A 160 -4.64 -3.75 12.15
CA PRO A 160 -4.64 -2.62 13.07
C PRO A 160 -4.23 -1.32 12.38
N MET A 161 -4.89 -0.21 12.69
CA MET A 161 -4.53 1.08 12.13
C MET A 161 -3.43 1.75 12.97
N ALA A 162 -2.34 2.14 12.30
CA ALA A 162 -1.37 3.05 12.92
C ALA A 162 -2.02 4.43 13.14
N GLN A 163 -1.74 5.04 14.29
CA GLN A 163 -2.26 6.35 14.70
C GLN A 163 -1.30 7.49 14.36
N SER A 164 0.00 7.20 14.42
CA SER A 164 1.05 8.14 14.03
C SER A 164 2.32 7.38 13.67
N ALA A 165 3.15 7.99 12.83
CA ALA A 165 4.49 7.53 12.56
C ALA A 165 5.49 8.68 12.52
N PHE A 166 6.74 8.37 12.85
CA PHE A 166 7.84 9.34 12.91
C PHE A 166 9.13 8.73 12.41
N SER A 167 9.97 9.55 11.78
CA SER A 167 11.40 9.26 11.66
C SER A 167 12.14 9.94 12.81
N ARG A 168 12.77 9.14 13.66
CA ARG A 168 13.43 9.57 14.90
C ARG A 168 14.93 9.61 14.72
N LYS A 169 15.58 10.69 15.19
CA LYS A 169 17.04 10.76 15.34
C LYS A 169 17.44 11.48 16.61
N VAL A 170 18.59 11.08 17.14
CA VAL A 170 19.29 11.75 18.24
C VAL A 170 20.28 12.75 17.65
N HIS A 171 20.24 14.00 18.13
CA HIS A 171 21.06 15.12 17.71
C HIS A 171 22.16 15.38 18.74
N GLY A 172 23.06 14.40 18.91
CA GLY A 172 24.09 14.46 19.96
C GLY A 172 23.51 14.81 21.34
N GLY A 173 24.09 15.83 21.98
CA GLY A 173 23.63 16.33 23.28
C GLY A 173 22.34 17.17 23.26
N ALA A 174 21.83 17.56 22.07
CA ALA A 174 20.62 18.37 21.96
C ALA A 174 19.33 17.56 22.19
N GLY A 175 19.42 16.23 22.14
CA GLY A 175 18.31 15.32 22.42
C GLY A 175 17.75 14.64 21.17
N THR A 176 16.54 14.08 21.32
CA THR A 176 15.87 13.28 20.30
C THR A 176 14.77 14.07 19.64
N PHE A 177 14.73 14.05 18.30
CA PHE A 177 13.72 14.77 17.53
C PHE A 177 13.08 13.87 16.47
N ASP A 178 11.78 14.09 16.28
CA ASP A 178 10.91 13.30 15.42
C ASP A 178 10.46 14.13 14.22
N VAL A 179 10.68 13.58 13.02
CA VAL A 179 10.08 14.05 11.77
C VAL A 179 8.76 13.30 11.59
N PRO A 180 7.59 13.99 11.52
CA PRO A 180 6.32 13.33 11.27
C PRO A 180 6.29 12.62 9.91
N LEU A 181 5.72 11.42 9.90
CA LEU A 181 5.44 10.62 8.70
C LEU A 181 3.92 10.48 8.58
N PRO A 182 3.24 11.37 7.84
CA PRO A 182 1.80 11.27 7.62
C PRO A 182 1.42 9.91 7.05
N LEU A 183 0.38 9.30 7.64
CA LEU A 183 -0.14 7.99 7.24
C LEU A 183 -1.10 8.08 6.04
N THR A 184 -1.48 9.30 5.64
CA THR A 184 -2.31 9.60 4.48
C THR A 184 -1.76 10.81 3.74
N GLY A 185 -2.06 10.91 2.44
CA GLY A 185 -1.57 12.00 1.60
C GLY A 185 -0.09 11.87 1.27
N ASN A 186 0.61 13.01 1.19
CA ASN A 186 2.03 13.03 0.86
C ASN A 186 2.88 12.45 2.00
N VAL A 187 3.91 11.68 1.64
CA VAL A 187 4.85 11.13 2.63
C VAL A 187 5.63 12.25 3.33
N GLY A 188 5.96 12.02 4.60
CA GLY A 188 6.87 12.88 5.34
C GLY A 188 8.29 12.75 4.83
N VAL A 189 9.04 13.85 4.79
CA VAL A 189 10.42 13.88 4.31
C VAL A 189 11.41 13.92 5.48
N GLU A 190 12.14 12.83 5.67
CA GLU A 190 13.32 12.78 6.52
C GLU A 190 14.49 13.45 5.80
N CYS A 191 14.84 14.63 6.32
CA CYS A 191 15.82 15.53 5.76
C CYS A 191 17.23 15.33 6.32
N ARG A 192 17.37 14.60 7.42
CA ARG A 192 18.64 14.41 8.12
C ARG A 192 19.39 13.22 7.53
N SER A 193 20.72 13.30 7.57
CA SER A 193 21.63 12.23 7.15
C SER A 193 21.46 10.99 8.02
N GLY A 194 21.61 9.82 7.40
CA GLY A 194 21.75 8.54 8.11
C GLY A 194 23.19 8.21 8.50
N GLY A 195 24.14 9.15 8.34
CA GLY A 195 25.56 8.91 8.61
C GLY A 195 26.21 8.00 7.56
N GLY A 196 27.31 7.34 7.92
CA GLY A 196 28.10 6.53 6.97
C GLY A 196 27.41 5.25 6.47
N THR A 197 26.49 4.70 7.28
CA THR A 197 25.71 3.48 7.01
C THR A 197 24.30 3.77 6.51
N ASN A 198 23.90 5.06 6.46
CA ASN A 198 22.55 5.50 6.13
C ASN A 198 21.46 4.88 7.04
N ASP A 199 21.66 5.02 8.35
CA ASP A 199 20.78 4.47 9.37
C ASP A 199 19.63 5.43 9.72
N TYR A 200 18.45 4.88 9.93
CA TYR A 200 17.23 5.61 10.28
C TYR A 200 16.41 4.82 11.29
N GLN A 201 15.55 5.48 12.06
CA GLN A 201 14.64 4.83 12.99
C GLN A 201 13.22 5.30 12.72
N MET A 202 12.32 4.36 12.47
CA MET A 202 10.89 4.61 12.31
C MET A 202 10.17 4.23 13.60
N ILE A 203 9.35 5.15 14.11
CA ILE A 203 8.49 4.94 15.28
C ILE A 203 7.06 4.91 14.78
N ILE A 204 6.31 3.85 15.09
CA ILE A 204 4.93 3.64 14.66
C ILE A 204 4.09 3.39 15.91
N ASN A 205 3.09 4.23 16.14
CA ASN A 205 2.23 4.12 17.31
C ASN A 205 0.84 3.64 16.91
N PHE A 206 0.28 2.76 17.73
CA PHE A 206 -1.07 2.22 17.62
C PHE A 206 -1.94 2.72 18.77
N ALA A 207 -3.26 2.56 18.64
CA ALA A 207 -4.21 2.95 19.68
C ALA A 207 -4.15 2.03 20.91
N THR A 208 -3.90 0.75 20.68
CA THR A 208 -3.82 -0.31 21.69
C THR A 208 -2.48 -1.04 21.61
N SER A 209 -2.18 -1.87 22.60
CA SER A 209 -0.97 -2.69 22.55
C SER A 209 -1.04 -3.67 21.38
N VAL A 210 0.07 -3.83 20.68
CA VAL A 210 0.16 -4.72 19.52
C VAL A 210 1.24 -5.77 19.71
N THR A 211 1.11 -6.86 18.96
CA THR A 211 2.21 -7.77 18.64
C THR A 211 2.53 -7.63 17.16
N VAL A 212 3.77 -7.93 16.76
CA VAL A 212 4.24 -7.85 15.37
C VAL A 212 5.02 -9.11 15.07
N GLY A 213 4.68 -9.79 13.97
CA GLY A 213 5.35 -11.03 13.56
C GLY A 213 6.70 -10.79 12.89
N ASP A 214 6.78 -9.77 12.03
CA ASP A 214 8.02 -9.39 11.33
C ASP A 214 7.98 -7.92 10.88
N ALA A 215 9.11 -7.35 10.47
CA ALA A 215 9.19 -6.04 9.83
C ALA A 215 10.21 -6.06 8.70
N ALA A 216 9.81 -5.65 7.50
CA ALA A 216 10.73 -5.58 6.36
C ALA A 216 10.48 -4.34 5.49
N VAL A 217 11.51 -3.95 4.73
CA VAL A 217 11.38 -2.97 3.64
C VAL A 217 10.73 -3.67 2.46
N THR A 218 9.56 -3.20 2.03
CA THR A 218 8.78 -3.78 0.94
C THR A 218 8.80 -2.94 -0.34
N SER A 219 9.25 -1.69 -0.24
CA SER A 219 9.50 -0.80 -1.37
C SER A 219 10.63 0.17 -1.04
N GLY A 220 11.45 0.51 -2.03
CA GLY A 220 12.65 1.32 -1.87
C GLY A 220 13.91 0.52 -1.52
N ASN A 221 15.02 1.23 -1.35
CA ASN A 221 16.34 0.70 -1.07
C ASN A 221 16.69 0.92 0.40
N GLY A 222 16.91 -0.17 1.12
CA GLY A 222 17.26 -0.18 2.54
C GLY A 222 16.91 -1.53 3.14
N THR A 223 17.27 -1.73 4.40
CA THR A 223 16.96 -2.97 5.12
C THR A 223 16.53 -2.66 6.54
N VAL A 224 15.63 -3.49 7.09
CA VAL A 224 15.35 -3.48 8.53
C VAL A 224 16.49 -4.21 9.23
N SER A 225 17.24 -3.50 10.08
CA SER A 225 18.32 -4.08 10.87
C SER A 225 17.82 -4.72 12.16
N SER A 226 16.75 -4.18 12.74
CA SER A 226 16.03 -4.73 13.89
C SER A 226 14.69 -4.03 14.08
N PHE A 227 13.78 -4.64 14.82
CA PHE A 227 12.59 -3.97 15.34
C PHE A 227 12.30 -4.41 16.78
N SER A 228 11.53 -3.60 17.50
CA SER A 228 11.04 -3.92 18.84
C SER A 228 9.63 -3.38 19.05
N VAL A 229 8.89 -4.02 19.96
CA VAL A 229 7.51 -3.64 20.32
C VAL A 229 7.45 -3.37 21.81
N SER A 230 6.90 -2.23 22.20
CA SER A 230 6.71 -1.82 23.59
C SER A 230 5.30 -1.27 23.76
N GLY A 231 4.37 -2.12 24.23
CA GLY A 231 2.96 -1.77 24.33
C GLY A 231 2.38 -1.46 22.95
N SER A 232 1.94 -0.22 22.74
CA SER A 232 1.37 0.25 21.48
C SER A 232 2.38 0.89 20.53
N GLN A 233 3.68 0.92 20.87
CA GLN A 233 4.73 1.50 20.03
C GLN A 233 5.60 0.41 19.41
N VAL A 234 5.79 0.52 18.11
CA VAL A 234 6.76 -0.28 17.34
C VAL A 234 7.91 0.63 16.93
N THR A 235 9.14 0.19 17.22
CA THR A 235 10.37 0.86 16.78
C THR A 235 11.04 -0.02 15.75
N VAL A 236 11.30 0.53 14.55
CA VAL A 236 12.00 -0.15 13.47
C VAL A 236 13.30 0.58 13.17
N ASN A 237 14.43 -0.12 13.28
CA ASN A 237 15.73 0.40 12.89
C ASN A 237 16.03 -0.03 11.45
N LEU A 238 16.45 0.92 10.63
CA LEU A 238 16.77 0.75 9.23
C LEU A 238 18.26 1.03 9.00
N THR A 239 18.85 0.35 8.03
CA THR A 239 20.23 0.59 7.57
C THR A 239 20.31 0.50 6.05
N GLY A 240 21.33 1.16 5.47
CA GLY A 240 21.56 1.17 4.02
C GLY A 240 20.48 1.92 3.22
N VAL A 241 19.75 2.84 3.86
CA VAL A 241 18.65 3.57 3.21
C VAL A 241 19.20 4.65 2.29
N THR A 242 19.10 4.49 0.97
CA THR A 242 19.64 5.47 0.02
C THR A 242 18.93 6.82 0.10
N ASN A 243 19.58 7.89 -0.37
CA ASN A 243 18.94 9.19 -0.54
C ASN A 243 18.05 9.21 -1.80
N VAL A 244 17.16 10.20 -1.92
CA VAL A 244 16.33 10.45 -3.10
C VAL A 244 15.39 9.28 -3.41
N GLN A 245 14.59 8.88 -2.42
CA GLN A 245 13.65 7.78 -2.58
C GLN A 245 12.46 7.88 -1.63
N ARG A 246 11.41 7.12 -1.95
CA ARG A 246 10.40 6.73 -0.97
C ARG A 246 10.65 5.29 -0.56
N ILE A 247 10.73 5.07 0.74
CA ILE A 247 10.88 3.75 1.33
C ILE A 247 9.58 3.40 2.07
N THR A 248 9.12 2.16 1.91
CA THR A 248 7.97 1.62 2.65
C THR A 248 8.46 0.46 3.51
N VAL A 249 8.21 0.58 4.81
CA VAL A 249 8.37 -0.50 5.78
C VAL A 249 7.02 -1.11 6.02
N THR A 250 6.90 -2.43 5.88
CA THR A 250 5.69 -3.16 6.26
C THR A 250 5.97 -3.91 7.55
N LEU A 251 5.13 -3.65 8.57
CA LEU A 251 5.00 -4.52 9.73
C LEU A 251 4.08 -5.67 9.37
N PHE A 252 4.51 -6.91 9.59
CA PHE A 252 3.75 -8.10 9.25
C PHE A 252 3.04 -8.69 10.45
N ASN A 253 1.84 -9.21 10.21
CA ASN A 253 1.01 -9.86 11.22
C ASN A 253 0.84 -9.00 12.48
N VAL A 254 0.60 -7.70 12.30
CA VAL A 254 0.32 -6.80 13.42
C VAL A 254 -1.00 -7.21 14.01
N ASN A 255 -1.03 -7.50 15.31
CA ASN A 255 -2.21 -8.00 16.00
C ASN A 255 -2.46 -7.21 17.30
N ASP A 256 -3.67 -6.65 17.44
CA ASP A 256 -4.09 -5.85 18.60
C ASP A 256 -5.06 -6.58 19.55
N GLY A 257 -5.27 -7.89 19.33
CA GLY A 257 -6.23 -8.75 20.02
C GLY A 257 -7.57 -8.89 19.28
N THR A 258 -7.89 -7.99 18.36
CA THR A 258 -9.16 -7.96 17.61
C THR A 258 -8.97 -7.90 16.08
N HIS A 259 -7.91 -7.23 15.65
CA HIS A 259 -7.52 -6.99 14.27
C HIS A 259 -6.18 -7.65 14.05
N MET A 260 -5.98 -8.17 12.84
CA MET A 260 -4.73 -8.79 12.45
C MET A 260 -4.46 -8.49 10.97
N GLY A 261 -3.28 -7.99 10.68
CA GLY A 261 -2.85 -7.79 9.30
C GLY A 261 -1.57 -7.00 9.17
N ASN A 262 -1.19 -6.75 7.93
CA ASN A 262 0.06 -6.05 7.62
C ASN A 262 -0.16 -4.54 7.59
N VAL A 263 0.79 -3.78 8.15
CA VAL A 263 0.70 -2.32 8.29
C VAL A 263 1.88 -1.67 7.56
N PRO A 264 1.68 -1.12 6.35
CA PRO A 264 2.71 -0.38 5.63
C PRO A 264 2.81 1.06 6.14
N VAL A 265 4.04 1.54 6.35
CA VAL A 265 4.35 2.93 6.70
C VAL A 265 5.46 3.42 5.79
N SER A 266 5.26 4.59 5.18
CA SER A 266 6.19 5.15 4.19
C SER A 266 6.91 6.39 4.68
N MET A 267 8.15 6.56 4.21
CA MET A 267 9.00 7.72 4.48
C MET A 267 9.65 8.18 3.18
N GLY A 268 9.63 9.48 2.91
CA GLY A 268 10.51 10.08 1.93
C GLY A 268 11.88 10.34 2.54
N VAL A 269 12.96 9.97 1.86
CA VAL A 269 14.33 10.26 2.29
C VAL A 269 14.95 11.21 1.29
N LEU A 270 15.14 12.45 1.72
CA LEU A 270 15.72 13.52 0.91
C LEU A 270 16.59 14.40 1.79
N VAL A 271 17.85 13.99 1.95
CA VAL A 271 18.84 14.68 2.78
C VAL A 271 18.98 16.13 2.31
N GLY A 272 18.78 17.06 3.24
CA GLY A 272 18.87 18.50 3.02
C GLY A 272 17.56 19.22 2.68
N ASP A 273 16.43 18.51 2.54
CA ASP A 273 15.11 19.14 2.37
C ASP A 273 14.54 19.57 3.74
N VAL A 274 15.13 20.62 4.32
CA VAL A 274 14.86 21.01 5.71
C VAL A 274 13.47 21.60 5.90
N ASN A 275 12.81 22.08 4.84
CA ASN A 275 11.42 22.51 4.91
C ASN A 275 10.40 21.39 4.55
N GLY A 276 10.87 20.23 4.06
CA GLY A 276 10.04 19.06 3.78
C GLY A 276 9.11 19.21 2.58
N ASN A 277 9.44 20.06 1.61
CA ASN A 277 8.62 20.31 0.42
C ASN A 277 8.88 19.33 -0.73
N ALA A 278 9.70 18.30 -0.49
CA ALA A 278 10.14 17.28 -1.43
C ALA A 278 11.16 17.76 -2.50
N ALA A 279 11.81 18.91 -2.33
CA ALA A 279 12.86 19.40 -3.23
C ALA A 279 13.94 20.22 -2.52
N VAL A 280 15.21 19.82 -2.65
CA VAL A 280 16.33 20.57 -2.07
C VAL A 280 16.74 21.72 -2.99
N ASN A 281 16.60 22.94 -2.50
CA ASN A 281 16.90 24.15 -3.28
C ASN A 281 17.54 25.26 -2.44
N ALA A 282 17.64 26.46 -3.00
CA ALA A 282 18.26 27.61 -2.34
C ALA A 282 17.54 28.03 -1.04
N SER A 283 16.24 27.74 -0.92
CA SER A 283 15.47 27.99 0.29
C SER A 283 15.98 27.15 1.46
N ASP A 284 16.26 25.86 1.23
CA ASP A 284 16.82 24.97 2.25
C ASP A 284 18.19 25.44 2.72
N VAL A 285 19.05 25.82 1.77
CA VAL A 285 20.36 26.40 2.09
C VAL A 285 20.20 27.66 2.94
N GLY A 286 19.23 28.52 2.60
CA GLY A 286 18.92 29.75 3.33
C GLY A 286 18.43 29.49 4.76
N LEU A 287 17.50 28.54 4.93
CA LEU A 287 16.96 28.13 6.23
C LEU A 287 18.07 27.60 7.14
N THR A 288 18.86 26.62 6.66
CA THR A 288 19.98 26.08 7.43
C THR A 288 21.00 27.14 7.78
N LYS A 289 21.35 28.02 6.82
CA LYS A 289 22.30 29.10 7.06
C LYS A 289 21.81 30.09 8.12
N SER A 290 20.50 30.37 8.17
CA SER A 290 19.90 31.27 9.16
C SER A 290 20.01 30.75 10.60
N GLN A 291 20.19 29.44 10.77
CA GLN A 291 20.26 28.77 12.06
C GLN A 291 21.69 28.44 12.52
N VAL A 292 22.73 28.79 11.74
CA VAL A 292 24.12 28.51 12.11
C VAL A 292 24.48 29.19 13.43
N GLY A 293 25.00 28.39 14.37
CA GLY A 293 25.37 28.84 15.71
C GLY A 293 24.19 28.97 16.69
N VAL A 294 22.95 28.78 16.23
CA VAL A 294 21.78 28.71 17.10
C VAL A 294 21.73 27.30 17.72
N PRO A 295 21.48 27.17 19.05
CA PRO A 295 21.28 25.87 19.67
C PRO A 295 20.15 25.07 19.00
N VAL A 296 20.35 23.76 18.86
CA VAL A 296 19.34 22.85 18.33
C VAL A 296 18.17 22.72 19.30
N SER A 297 16.95 22.77 18.76
CA SER A 297 15.69 22.77 19.48
C SER A 297 14.57 22.17 18.62
N GLY A 298 13.37 22.04 19.18
CA GLY A 298 12.21 21.52 18.45
C GLY A 298 11.80 22.34 17.21
N SER A 299 12.22 23.60 17.10
CA SER A 299 11.90 24.46 15.95
C SER A 299 12.93 24.44 14.83
N ASN A 300 14.15 23.94 15.07
CA ASN A 300 15.26 24.01 14.10
C ASN A 300 16.09 22.73 13.99
N PHE A 301 15.65 21.61 14.57
CA PHE A 301 16.38 20.35 14.50
C PHE A 301 16.53 19.82 13.07
N ARG A 302 15.68 20.25 12.13
CA ARG A 302 15.80 19.88 10.71
C ARG A 302 17.03 20.49 10.06
N GLU A 303 17.49 21.64 10.53
CA GLU A 303 18.68 22.33 10.05
C GLU A 303 19.99 21.74 10.61
N ASP A 304 19.94 20.91 11.65
CA ASP A 304 21.06 20.05 12.08
C ASP A 304 21.02 18.76 11.24
N VAL A 305 21.34 18.91 9.96
CA VAL A 305 21.17 17.87 8.93
C VAL A 305 22.09 16.68 9.18
N ASN A 306 23.26 16.87 9.79
CA ASN A 306 24.14 15.76 10.16
C ASN A 306 23.79 15.15 11.55
N ALA A 307 22.82 15.74 12.27
CA ALA A 307 22.33 15.31 13.58
C ALA A 307 23.42 15.18 14.66
N ASN A 308 24.39 16.10 14.68
CA ASN A 308 25.46 16.08 15.69
C ASN A 308 25.16 16.94 16.94
N GLY A 309 24.04 17.67 16.94
CA GLY A 309 23.63 18.57 18.03
C GLY A 309 24.06 20.02 17.85
N THR A 310 24.66 20.37 16.71
CA THR A 310 25.13 21.74 16.40
C THR A 310 24.84 22.10 14.95
N ILE A 311 24.15 23.21 14.72
CA ILE A 311 23.91 23.73 13.37
C ILE A 311 25.11 24.57 12.96
N SER A 312 25.83 24.11 11.94
CA SER A 312 27.14 24.64 11.57
C SER A 312 27.30 24.84 10.07
N ALA A 313 28.48 25.34 9.66
CA ALA A 313 28.83 25.41 8.24
C ALA A 313 28.87 24.02 7.56
N THR A 314 29.07 22.95 8.33
CA THR A 314 29.04 21.57 7.83
C THR A 314 27.63 21.18 7.36
N ASP A 315 26.59 21.59 8.09
CA ASP A 315 25.19 21.35 7.73
C ASP A 315 24.83 22.12 6.45
N VAL A 316 25.21 23.40 6.39
CA VAL A 316 25.02 24.22 5.19
C VAL A 316 25.74 23.59 3.98
N ALA A 317 26.96 23.09 4.15
CA ALA A 317 27.70 22.41 3.09
C ALA A 317 27.01 21.11 2.66
N LEU A 318 26.48 20.34 3.61
CA LEU A 318 25.71 19.13 3.33
C LEU A 318 24.45 19.45 2.51
N VAL A 319 23.64 20.43 2.92
CA VAL A 319 22.45 20.86 2.15
C VAL A 319 22.84 21.31 0.75
N LYS A 320 23.87 22.16 0.63
CA LYS A 320 24.38 22.61 -0.68
C LYS A 320 24.78 21.47 -1.60
N SER A 321 25.37 20.40 -1.06
CA SER A 321 25.75 19.22 -1.84
C SER A 321 24.56 18.45 -2.43
N LYS A 322 23.33 18.72 -1.94
CA LYS A 322 22.09 18.04 -2.35
C LYS A 322 21.15 18.92 -3.16
N VAL A 323 21.47 20.20 -3.36
CA VAL A 323 20.66 21.12 -4.17
C VAL A 323 20.43 20.54 -5.57
N GLY A 324 19.17 20.58 -6.01
CA GLY A 324 18.72 20.01 -7.29
C GLY A 324 18.18 18.58 -7.18
N THR A 325 18.29 17.93 -6.02
CA THR A 325 17.60 16.67 -5.76
C THR A 325 16.14 16.92 -5.38
N ALA A 326 15.26 15.99 -5.77
CA ALA A 326 13.85 16.00 -5.44
C ALA A 326 13.36 14.58 -5.19
N LEU A 327 12.35 14.43 -4.34
CA LEU A 327 11.76 13.12 -4.06
C LEU A 327 11.13 12.56 -5.35
N PRO A 328 11.38 11.29 -5.72
CA PRO A 328 10.76 10.71 -6.92
C PRO A 328 9.23 10.68 -6.78
N PRO A 329 8.50 10.70 -7.91
CA PRO A 329 7.04 10.73 -7.95
C PRO A 329 6.37 9.49 -7.37
#